data_AF-A0A2N6AIB1-F1
#
_entry.id   AF-A0A2N6AIB1-F1
#
_cell.length_a   1.000
_cell.length_b   1.000
_cell.length_c   1.000
_cell.angle_alpha   90.00
_cell.angle_beta   90.00
_cell.angle_gamma   90.00
#
_symmetry.space_group_name_H-M   'P 1'
#
loop_
_entity.id
_entity.type
_entity.pdbx_description
1 polymer ?
#
loop_
_entity_poly.entity_id
_entity_poly.type
_entity_poly.pdbx_seq_one_letter_code
_entity_poly.pdbx_strand_id
1 'polypeptide(L)' 'EGWEDHKKFLLERERYRPFTEVMHDSTLGAWAIKRAGYATDPVYATKLINIIKRYGLRRLDQTGI' A
#
# COMPACT_ATOMS: atom_id res chain seq x y z
N GLU A 1 12.62 9.65 -12.34
CA GLU A 1 12.05 8.36 -12.80
C GLU A 1 11.54 7.46 -11.68
N GLY A 2 12.22 7.31 -10.53
CA GLY A 2 11.82 6.33 -9.50
C GLY A 2 10.36 6.34 -8.99
N TRP A 3 9.86 7.44 -8.43
CA TRP A 3 8.55 7.46 -7.75
C TRP A 3 7.36 7.27 -8.69
N GLU A 4 7.35 7.96 -9.82
CA GLU A 4 6.26 7.88 -10.79
C GLU A 4 6.16 6.49 -11.41
N ASP A 5 7.29 5.88 -11.79
CA ASP A 5 7.29 4.53 -12.36
C ASP A 5 6.88 3.48 -11.32
N HIS A 6 7.30 3.67 -10.07
CA HIS A 6 6.90 2.79 -8.98
C HIS A 6 5.40 2.86 -8.69
N LYS A 7 4.81 4.06 -8.72
CA LYS A 7 3.35 4.22 -8.61
C LYS A 7 2.62 3.57 -9.78
N LYS A 8 3.06 3.82 -11.02
CA LYS A 8 2.46 3.21 -12.21
C LYS A 8 2.47 1.69 -12.13
N PHE A 9 3.56 1.09 -11.66
CA PHE A 9 3.64 -0.35 -11.43
C PHE A 9 2.52 -0.88 -10.51
N LEU A 10 2.21 -0.17 -9.42
CA LEU A 10 1.16 -0.55 -8.47
C LEU A 10 -0.26 -0.20 -8.96
N LEU A 11 -0.40 0.84 -9.76
CA LEU A 11 -1.71 1.37 -10.18
C LEU A 11 -2.20 0.78 -11.52
N GLU A 12 -1.29 0.44 -12.43
CA GLU A 12 -1.64 0.06 -13.81
C GLU A 12 -1.64 -1.45 -14.04
N ARG A 13 -0.90 -2.22 -13.23
CA ARG A 13 -0.82 -3.68 -13.42
C ARG A 13 -2.05 -4.37 -12.81
N GLU A 14 -2.69 -5.21 -13.62
CA GLU A 14 -3.90 -5.97 -13.24
C GLU A 14 -3.74 -6.77 -11.94
N ARG A 15 -2.54 -7.32 -11.68
CA ARG A 15 -2.22 -8.05 -10.44
C ARG A 15 -2.50 -7.24 -9.18
N TYR A 16 -2.37 -5.91 -9.24
CA TYR A 16 -2.60 -5.00 -8.12
C TYR A 16 -3.98 -4.33 -8.15
N ARG A 17 -4.90 -4.73 -9.05
CA ARG A 17 -6.28 -4.22 -9.04
C ARG A 17 -6.98 -4.35 -7.68
N PRO A 18 -6.82 -5.46 -6.92
CA PRO A 18 -7.40 -5.53 -5.58
C PRO A 18 -6.84 -4.48 -4.60
N PHE A 19 -5.63 -3.97 -4.83
CA PHE A 19 -5.07 -2.89 -4.05
C PHE A 19 -5.70 -1.54 -4.39
N THR A 20 -5.89 -1.23 -5.68
CA THR A 20 -6.46 0.07 -6.10
C THR A 20 -7.89 0.27 -5.60
N GLU A 21 -8.66 -0.81 -5.45
CA GLU A 21 -10.02 -0.80 -4.89
C GLU A 21 -10.06 -0.39 -3.40
N VAL A 22 -8.99 -0.64 -2.65
CA VAL A 22 -8.94 -0.46 -1.18
C VAL A 22 -7.84 0.47 -0.70
N MET A 23 -7.12 1.14 -1.61
CA MET A 23 -5.93 1.94 -1.30
C MET A 23 -6.21 3.12 -0.34
N HIS A 24 -7.47 3.54 -0.21
CA HIS A 24 -7.92 4.54 0.76
C HIS A 24 -7.88 4.05 2.21
N ASP A 25 -7.85 2.73 2.43
CA ASP A 25 -7.67 2.12 3.75
C ASP A 25 -6.28 1.48 3.82
N SER A 26 -5.38 2.12 4.58
CA SER A 26 -4.02 1.63 4.83
C SER A 26 -3.92 0.16 5.28
N THR A 27 -4.90 -0.35 6.03
CA THR A 27 -4.91 -1.73 6.52
C THR A 27 -5.30 -2.68 5.40
N LEU A 28 -6.41 -2.41 4.70
CA LEU A 28 -6.85 -3.23 3.57
C LEU A 28 -5.82 -3.20 2.43
N GLY A 29 -5.25 -2.03 2.13
CA GLY A 29 -4.22 -1.84 1.12
C GLY A 29 -2.97 -2.69 1.39
N ALA A 30 -2.49 -2.72 2.63
CA ALA A 30 -1.34 -3.56 3.01
C ALA A 30 -1.60 -5.05 2.77
N TRP A 31 -2.81 -5.53 3.07
CA TRP A 31 -3.19 -6.92 2.80
C TRP A 31 -3.37 -7.21 1.31
N ALA A 32 -3.93 -6.27 0.56
CA ALA A 32 -4.14 -6.41 -0.88
C ALA A 32 -2.80 -6.49 -1.65
N ILE A 33 -1.84 -5.61 -1.33
CA ILE A 33 -0.49 -5.63 -1.92
C ILE A 33 0.25 -6.94 -1.58
N LYS A 34 0.14 -7.41 -0.33
CA LYS A 34 0.71 -8.71 0.07
C LYS A 34 0.08 -9.86 -0.74
N ARG A 35 -1.25 -9.90 -0.83
CA ARG A 35 -1.99 -10.93 -1.59
C ARG A 35 -1.62 -10.91 -3.08
N ALA A 36 -1.41 -9.72 -3.63
CA ALA A 36 -0.92 -9.50 -4.98
C ALA A 36 0.55 -9.90 -5.17
N GLY A 37 1.26 -10.36 -4.13
CA GLY A 37 2.61 -10.89 -4.22
C GLY A 37 3.68 -9.82 -4.47
N TYR A 38 3.48 -8.62 -3.92
CA TYR A 38 4.48 -7.54 -3.94
C TYR A 38 5.72 -7.87 -3.11
N ALA A 39 5.53 -8.57 -2.00
CA ALA A 39 6.59 -9.01 -1.11
C ALA A 39 6.39 -10.49 -0.77
N THR A 40 7.51 -11.21 -0.64
CA THR A 40 7.53 -12.63 -0.25
C THR A 40 7.45 -12.83 1.25
N ASP A 41 7.67 -11.77 2.04
CA ASP A 41 7.66 -11.82 3.49
C ASP A 41 6.24 -12.13 4.04
N PRO A 42 6.08 -13.22 4.82
CA PRO A 42 4.78 -13.60 5.36
C PRO A 42 4.17 -12.56 6.31
N VAL A 43 4.98 -11.69 6.92
CA VAL A 43 4.51 -10.64 7.84
C VAL A 43 4.56 -9.24 7.23
N TYR A 44 4.73 -9.13 5.91
CA TYR A 44 4.85 -7.85 5.20
C TYR A 44 3.70 -6.87 5.51
N ALA A 45 2.45 -7.33 5.39
CA ALA A 45 1.27 -6.50 5.65
C ALA A 45 1.28 -5.96 7.08
N THR A 46 1.57 -6.81 8.06
CA THR A 46 1.65 -6.43 9.47
C THR A 46 2.76 -5.42 9.73
N LYS A 47 3.94 -5.60 9.13
CA LYS A 47 5.05 -4.65 9.23
C LYS A 47 4.66 -3.28 8.69
N LEU A 48 4.02 -3.23 7.52
CA LEU A 48 3.57 -1.99 6.90
C LEU A 48 2.52 -1.28 7.77
N ILE A 49 1.52 -2.01 8.26
CA ILE A 49 0.50 -1.49 9.17
C ILE A 49 1.14 -0.92 10.44
N ASN A 50 2.13 -1.62 11.01
CA ASN A 50 2.82 -1.17 12.21
C ASN A 50 3.61 0.12 11.98
N ILE A 51 4.26 0.28 10.83
CA ILE A 51 4.94 1.53 10.46
C ILE A 51 3.94 2.68 10.38
N ILE A 52 2.83 2.48 9.68
CA ILE A 52 1.77 3.47 9.53
C ILE A 52 1.21 3.91 10.89
N LYS A 53 0.96 2.95 11.79
CA LYS A 53 0.49 3.23 13.16
C LYS A 53 1.54 3.93 14.01
N ARG A 54 2.78 3.44 14.02
CA ARG A 54 3.89 3.95 14.83
C ARG A 54 4.16 5.42 14.56
N TYR A 55 4.10 5.83 13.31
CA TYR A 55 4.35 7.21 12.90
C TYR A 55 3.08 8.03 12.69
N GLY A 56 1.90 7.44 12.92
CA GLY A 56 0.62 8.12 12.72
C GLY A 56 0.43 8.64 11.29
N LEU A 57 0.93 7.92 10.28
CA LEU A 57 1.00 8.39 8.89
C LEU A 57 -0.38 8.63 8.27
N ARG A 58 -1.43 8.01 8.80
CA ARG A 58 -2.82 8.26 8.40
C ARG A 58 -3.24 9.73 8.52
N ARG A 59 -2.54 10.53 9.32
CA ARG A 59 -2.78 11.98 9.41
C ARG A 59 -2.36 12.70 8.14
N LEU A 60 -1.35 12.19 7.42
CA LEU A 60 -0.88 12.78 6.17
C LEU A 60 -1.93 12.64 5.06
N ASP A 61 -2.68 11.55 5.07
CA ASP A 61 -3.81 11.30 4.16
C ASP A 61 -4.95 12.32 4.36
N GLN A 62 -5.07 12.92 5.54
CA GLN A 62 -6.07 13.96 5.85
C GLN A 62 -5.63 15.36 5.43
N THR A 63 -4.31 15.58 5.33
CA THR A 63 -3.71 16.88 4.99
C THR A 63 -3.34 16.97 3.51
N GLY A 64 -3.46 15.88 2.75
CA GLY A 64 -3.31 15.89 1.30
C GLY A 64 -4.48 16.62 0.66
N ILE A 65 -4.25 17.88 0.29
CA ILE A 65 -5.10 18.71 -0.58
C ILE A 65 -5.01 18.19 -2.02
#